data_AF-A0A1E1VE21-F1
#
_entry.id   AF-A0A1E1VE21-F1
#
_cell.length_a   1.000
_cell.length_b   1.000
_cell.length_c   1.000
_cell.angle_alpha   90.00
_cell.angle_beta   90.00
_cell.angle_gamma   90.00
#
_symmetry.space_group_name_H-M   'P 1'
#
loop_
_entity.id
_entity.type
_entity.pdbx_description
1 polymer ?
#
loop_
_entity_poly.entity_id
_entity_poly.type
_entity_poly.pdbx_seq_one_letter_code
_entity_poly.pdbx_strand_id
1 'polypeptide(L)' 'MTSKAQTTIPQPIRAALHLREGDEIAYSIEGDAVVIRKAPAAAPIEDPFGTFSEWDGEADRRAYANL' A
#
# COMPACT_ATOMS: atom_id res chain seq x y z
N MET A 1 -16.34 -18.50 -10.09
CA MET A 1 -15.39 -17.42 -9.77
C MET A 1 -15.83 -16.18 -10.54
N THR A 2 -16.02 -15.04 -9.90
CA THR A 2 -16.30 -13.79 -10.65
C THR A 2 -15.03 -13.40 -11.42
N SER A 3 -15.17 -12.69 -12.54
CA SER A 3 -14.00 -12.29 -13.35
C SER A 3 -12.98 -11.45 -12.58
N LYS A 4 -13.41 -10.79 -11.49
CA LYS A 4 -12.57 -9.95 -10.62
C LYS A 4 -12.23 -10.57 -9.26
N ALA A 5 -12.72 -11.78 -8.97
CA ALA A 5 -12.56 -12.44 -7.67
C ALA A 5 -12.89 -11.54 -6.46
N GLN A 6 -13.89 -10.66 -6.59
CA GLN A 6 -14.29 -9.75 -5.50
C GLN A 6 -15.10 -10.50 -4.43
N THR A 7 -14.78 -10.24 -3.16
CA THR A 7 -15.54 -10.71 -2.00
C THR A 7 -15.99 -9.51 -1.19
N THR A 8 -17.28 -9.44 -0.87
CA THR A 8 -17.83 -8.37 -0.02
C THR A 8 -17.60 -8.72 1.45
N ILE A 9 -16.99 -7.79 2.21
CA ILE A 9 -16.81 -7.95 3.65
C ILE A 9 -18.12 -7.56 4.37
N PRO A 10 -18.76 -8.50 5.10
CA PRO A 10 -19.97 -8.22 5.86
C PRO A 10 -19.78 -7.08 6.87
N GLN A 11 -20.85 -6.31 7.12
CA GLN A 11 -20.82 -5.16 8.03
C GLN A 11 -20.27 -5.46 9.43
N PRO A 12 -20.62 -6.58 10.10
CA PRO A 12 -20.07 -6.91 11.41
C PRO A 12 -18.54 -7.06 11.39
N ILE A 13 -18.00 -7.67 10.33
CA ILE A 13 -16.55 -7.86 10.17
C ILE A 13 -15.85 -6.53 9.91
N ARG A 14 -16.43 -5.66 9.05
CA ARG A 14 -15.88 -4.31 8.84
C ARG A 14 -15.83 -3.51 10.13
N ALA A 15 -16.89 -3.58 10.94
CA ALA A 15 -16.95 -2.88 12.22
C ALA A 15 -15.90 -3.41 13.22
N ALA A 16 -15.77 -4.73 13.32
CA ALA A 16 -14.79 -5.38 14.20
C ALA A 16 -13.33 -5.05 13.83
N LEU A 17 -13.03 -4.91 12.53
CA LEU A 17 -11.71 -4.55 12.02
C LEU A 17 -11.50 -3.03 11.89
N HIS A 18 -12.50 -2.21 12.26
CA HIS A 18 -12.50 -0.76 12.08
C HIS A 18 -12.13 -0.31 10.66
N LEU A 19 -12.67 -1.03 9.66
CA LEU A 19 -12.42 -0.76 8.25
C LEU A 19 -13.27 0.39 7.73
N ARG A 20 -12.64 1.25 6.93
CA ARG A 20 -13.27 2.31 6.13
C ARG A 20 -12.99 2.08 4.64
N GLU A 21 -13.74 2.76 3.80
CA GLU A 21 -13.43 2.78 2.37
C GLU A 21 -12.01 3.32 2.15
N GLY A 22 -11.25 2.64 1.28
CA GLY A 22 -9.84 2.97 1.01
C GLY A 22 -8.83 2.36 2.00
N ASP A 23 -9.27 1.69 3.08
CA ASP A 23 -8.34 0.98 3.96
C ASP A 23 -7.70 -0.21 3.22
N GLU A 24 -6.40 -0.38 3.41
CA GLU A 24 -5.68 -1.56 2.98
C GLU A 24 -5.92 -2.75 3.91
N ILE A 25 -5.94 -3.94 3.32
CA ILE A 25 -6.21 -5.20 4.00
C ILE A 25 -5.09 -6.18 3.67
N ALA A 26 -4.52 -6.79 4.70
CA ALA A 26 -3.55 -7.86 4.54
C ALA A 26 -4.23 -9.22 4.62
N TYR A 27 -3.91 -10.08 3.66
CA TYR A 27 -4.32 -11.48 3.62
C TYR A 27 -3.14 -12.37 4.00
N SER A 28 -3.38 -13.35 4.86
CA SER A 28 -2.48 -14.48 5.08
C SER A 28 -3.23 -15.79 4.91
N ILE A 29 -2.50 -16.83 4.51
CA ILE A 29 -3.00 -18.20 4.47
C ILE A 29 -2.35 -18.92 5.65
N GLU A 30 -3.19 -19.48 6.51
CA GLU A 30 -2.79 -20.22 7.70
C GLU A 30 -3.42 -21.62 7.61
N GLY A 31 -2.66 -22.55 7.03
CA GLY A 31 -3.16 -23.89 6.74
C GLY A 31 -4.29 -23.87 5.71
N ASP A 32 -5.49 -24.24 6.14
CA ASP A 32 -6.72 -24.25 5.34
C ASP A 32 -7.59 -22.99 5.52
N ALA A 33 -7.13 -22.04 6.36
CA ALA A 33 -7.83 -20.79 6.61
C ALA A 33 -7.17 -19.60 5.90
N VAL A 34 -8.01 -18.62 5.53
CA VAL A 34 -7.56 -17.29 5.13
C VAL A 34 -7.82 -16.34 6.29
N VAL A 35 -6.77 -15.69 6.76
CA VAL A 35 -6.85 -14.65 7.79
C VAL A 35 -6.81 -13.29 7.15
N ILE A 36 -7.78 -12.47 7.52
CA ILE A 36 -7.92 -11.08 7.05
C ILE A 36 -7.66 -10.17 8.24
N ARG A 37 -6.75 -9.21 8.07
CA ARG A 37 -6.46 -8.17 9.05
C ARG A 37 -6.38 -6.81 8.38
N LYS A 38 -6.67 -5.75 9.14
CA LYS A 38 -6.35 -4.39 8.71
C LYS A 38 -4.84 -4.30 8.48
N ALA A 39 -4.43 -3.77 7.33
CA ALA A 39 -3.01 -3.61 7.06
C ALA A 39 -2.38 -2.69 8.11
N PRO A 40 -1.18 -3.02 8.63
CA PRO A 40 -0.45 -2.06 9.45
C PRO A 40 -0.21 -0.80 8.63
N ALA A 41 -0.15 0.36 9.30
CA ALA A 41 0.30 1.58 8.64
C ALA A 41 1.63 1.28 7.93
N ALA A 42 1.74 1.68 6.66
CA ALA A 42 2.99 1.52 5.93
C ALA A 42 4.11 2.10 6.78
N ALA A 43 5.16 1.31 7.02
CA ALA A 43 6.39 1.86 7.55
C ALA A 43 6.80 3.02 6.61
N PRO A 44 7.42 4.09 7.13
CA PRO A 44 8.01 5.11 6.27
C PRO A 44 8.85 4.39 5.22
N ILE A 45 8.42 4.48 3.96
CA ILE A 45 9.22 3.97 2.85
C ILE A 45 10.44 4.89 2.87
N GLU A 46 11.61 4.35 3.24
CA GLU A 46 12.87 5.06 3.00
C GLU A 46 12.86 5.43 1.53
N ASP A 47 13.09 6.72 1.25
CA ASP A 47 13.06 7.24 -0.12
C ASP A 47 13.88 6.29 -1.01
N PRO A 48 13.25 5.56 -1.94
CA PRO A 48 13.95 4.59 -2.77
C PRO A 48 14.99 5.28 -3.67
N PHE A 49 14.94 6.61 -3.77
CA PHE A 49 15.91 7.44 -4.47
C PHE A 49 16.93 8.14 -3.55
N GLY A 50 16.89 7.92 -2.23
CA GLY A 50 17.78 8.56 -1.26
C GLY A 50 19.28 8.29 -1.50
N THR A 51 19.61 7.25 -2.28
CA THR A 51 20.99 6.90 -2.66
C THR A 51 21.45 7.54 -3.97
N PHE A 52 20.55 8.15 -4.76
CA PHE A 52 20.88 8.80 -6.04
C PHE A 52 21.12 10.32 -5.90
N SER A 53 21.74 10.77 -4.81
CA SER A 53 22.03 12.20 -4.58
C SER A 53 22.94 12.82 -5.66
N GLU A 54 23.64 11.99 -6.44
CA GLU A 54 24.50 12.43 -7.54
C GLU A 54 23.74 13.04 -8.72
N TRP A 55 22.41 12.85 -8.80
CA TRP A 55 21.54 13.33 -9.89
C TRP A 55 20.65 14.53 -9.46
N ASP A 56 20.86 15.09 -8.26
CA ASP A 56 20.22 16.33 -7.78
C ASP A 56 21.21 17.51 -7.76
N GLY A 57 22.20 17.47 -8.65
CA GLY A 57 23.20 18.51 -8.82
C GLY A 57 22.61 19.79 -9.41
N GLU A 58 23.38 20.88 -9.29
CA GLU A 58 22.97 22.15 -9.90
C GLU A 58 22.86 22.08 -11.43
N ALA A 59 23.61 21.16 -12.05
CA ALA A 59 23.50 20.86 -13.48
C ALA A 59 22.14 20.23 -13.84
N ASP A 60 21.67 19.27 -13.05
CA ASP A 60 20.40 18.57 -13.26
C ASP A 60 19.21 19.51 -13.05
N ARG A 61 19.27 20.33 -11.98
CA ARG A 61 18.25 21.37 -11.73
C ARG A 61 18.17 22.37 -12.88
N ARG A 62 19.29 22.78 -13.48
CA ARG A 62 19.26 23.67 -14.65
C ARG A 62 18.70 22.99 -15.90
N ALA A 63 18.94 21.69 -16.07
CA ALA A 63 18.49 20.94 -17.24
C ALA A 63 16.98 20.60 -17.18
N TYR A 64 16.42 20.36 -15.99
CA TYR A 64 15.06 19.86 -15.82
C TYR A 64 14.08 20.81 -15.09
N ALA A 65 14.49 22.04 -14.72
CA ALA A 65 13.64 22.99 -13.98
C ALA A 65 12.34 23.43 -14.69
N ASN A 66 12.20 23.22 -16.00
CA ASN A 66 11.05 23.66 -16.79
C ASN A 66 10.29 22.50 -17.46
N LEU A 67 10.44 21.27 -16.95
CA LEU A 67 9.71 20.10 -17.43
C LEU A 67 8.45 19.83 -16.61
#